data_AF-A0A3B9NNX4-F1
#
_entry.id   AF-A0A3B9NNX4-F1
#
_cell.length_a   1.000
_cell.length_b   1.000
_cell.length_c   1.000
_cell.angle_alpha   90.00
_cell.angle_beta   90.00
_cell.angle_gamma   90.00
#
_symmetry.space_group_name_H-M   'P 1'
#
loop_
_entity.id
_entity.type
_entity.pdbx_description
1 polymer ?
#
loop_
_entity_poly.entity_id
_entity_poly.type
_entity_poly.pdbx_seq_one_letter_code
_entity_poly.pdbx_strand_id
1 'polypeptide(L)'
;LYKIRLGPNAPQVRLWNDSDLVTQPDSPRPIFWTDPNHKDPVANQLMALEPWFEADTGRLELINRLKLWRYITGDPKADVDYWLTRVENEWGLP
;
A
#
# COMPACT_ATOMS: atom_id res chain seq x y z
N LEU A 1 35.67 -8.23 1.96
CA LEU A 1 34.44 -7.52 2.39
C LEU A 1 34.72 -6.02 2.30
N TYR A 2 33.98 -5.25 1.51
CA TYR A 2 34.22 -3.80 1.36
C TYR A 2 33.27 -3.00 2.25
N LYS A 3 33.80 -2.00 2.96
CA LYS A 3 33.02 -1.06 3.76
C LYS A 3 32.70 0.18 2.91
N ILE A 4 31.45 0.30 2.48
CA ILE A 4 30.96 1.49 1.76
C ILE A 4 30.53 2.55 2.79
N ARG A 5 30.95 3.81 2.60
CA ARG A 5 30.46 4.97 3.36
C ARG A 5 29.72 5.89 2.37
N LEU A 6 28.41 6.03 2.54
CA LEU A 6 27.55 6.72 1.57
C LEU A 6 27.50 8.25 1.75
N GLY A 7 27.84 8.77 2.94
CA GLY A 7 27.96 10.22 3.22
C GLY A 7 26.90 11.13 2.58
N PRO A 8 25.58 10.90 2.81
CA PRO A 8 24.54 11.70 2.15
C PRO A 8 24.49 13.13 2.70
N ASN A 9 24.34 14.11 1.81
CA ASN A 9 24.27 15.54 2.15
C ASN A 9 22.83 16.04 2.44
N ALA A 10 21.82 15.18 2.25
CA ALA A 10 20.42 15.51 2.43
C ALA A 10 19.64 14.30 2.98
N PRO A 11 18.49 14.53 3.65
CA PRO A 11 17.61 13.45 4.11
C PRO A 11 17.22 12.51 2.96
N GLN A 12 17.44 11.21 3.14
CA GLN A 12 17.11 10.18 2.16
C GLN A 12 15.70 9.64 2.42
N VAL A 13 14.70 10.51 2.31
CA VAL A 13 13.30 10.22 2.64
C VAL A 13 12.46 10.38 1.37
N ARG A 14 11.67 9.36 1.02
CA ARG A 14 10.75 9.36 -0.14
C ARG A 14 11.41 9.77 -1.46
N LEU A 15 12.56 9.18 -1.78
CA LEU A 15 13.29 9.42 -3.03
C LEU A 15 12.89 8.44 -4.17
N TRP A 16 11.81 7.69 -3.99
CA TRP A 16 11.29 6.79 -5.01
C TRP A 16 10.60 7.62 -6.09
N ASN A 17 10.82 7.26 -7.35
CA ASN A 17 10.03 7.80 -8.44
C ASN A 17 8.66 7.11 -8.43
N ASP A 18 7.60 7.90 -8.27
CA ASP A 18 6.20 7.48 -8.20
C ASP A 18 5.37 7.89 -9.42
N SER A 19 5.99 8.51 -10.43
CA SER A 19 5.29 9.07 -11.60
C SER A 19 4.55 8.04 -12.45
N ASP A 20 4.92 6.77 -12.39
CA ASP A 20 4.29 5.65 -13.08
C ASP A 20 3.27 4.89 -12.21
N LEU A 21 3.18 5.23 -10.92
CA LEU A 21 2.17 4.69 -10.02
C LEU A 21 0.84 5.38 -10.33
N VAL A 22 0.07 4.79 -11.25
CA VAL A 22 -1.35 5.13 -11.43
C VAL A 22 -2.11 4.60 -10.23
N THR A 23 -1.99 5.30 -9.11
CA THR A 23 -2.77 5.02 -7.92
C THR A 23 -4.20 5.46 -8.24
N GLN A 24 -5.12 4.52 -8.45
CA GLN A 24 -6.52 4.75 -8.13
C GLN A 24 -6.75 4.18 -6.72
N PRO A 25 -6.24 4.85 -5.66
CA PRO A 25 -6.32 4.29 -4.32
C PRO A 25 -7.77 4.11 -3.87
N ASP A 26 -8.68 4.94 -4.40
CA ASP A 26 -10.05 4.99 -3.90
C ASP A 26 -11.01 4.06 -4.64
N SER A 27 -10.53 3.24 -5.59
CA SER A 27 -11.39 2.29 -6.29
C SER A 27 -11.42 0.95 -5.54
N PRO A 28 -12.55 0.56 -4.92
CA PRO A 28 -12.65 -0.74 -4.28
C PRO A 28 -12.43 -1.84 -5.32
N ARG A 29 -11.71 -2.90 -4.94
CA ARG A 29 -11.49 -4.02 -5.86
C ARG A 29 -12.85 -4.68 -6.13
N PRO A 30 -13.17 -4.97 -7.40
CA PRO A 30 -14.39 -5.69 -7.72
C PRO A 30 -14.39 -7.10 -7.10
N ILE A 31 -15.36 -7.36 -6.24
CA ILE A 31 -15.50 -8.62 -5.47
C ILE A 31 -16.34 -9.70 -6.19
N PHE A 32 -17.25 -9.30 -7.07
CA PHE A 32 -18.19 -10.22 -7.74
C PHE A 32 -17.99 -10.30 -9.24
N TRP A 33 -17.76 -9.16 -9.89
CA TRP A 33 -17.63 -9.05 -11.34
C TRP A 33 -16.60 -7.99 -11.72
N THR A 34 -15.65 -8.39 -12.55
CA THR A 34 -14.54 -7.57 -13.05
C THR A 34 -14.51 -7.72 -14.56
N ASP A 35 -14.32 -6.63 -15.30
CA ASP A 35 -13.96 -6.73 -16.72
C ASP A 35 -12.69 -7.58 -16.83
N PRO A 36 -12.63 -8.66 -17.62
CA PRO A 36 -11.43 -9.46 -17.81
C PRO A 36 -10.18 -8.66 -18.18
N ASN A 37 -10.36 -7.46 -18.76
CA ASN A 37 -9.28 -6.55 -19.12
C ASN A 37 -8.90 -5.55 -18.00
N HIS A 38 -9.68 -5.47 -16.92
CA HIS A 38 -9.39 -4.60 -15.78
C HIS A 38 -8.21 -5.18 -14.98
N LYS A 39 -7.05 -4.54 -15.17
CA LYS A 39 -5.84 -4.84 -14.42
C LYS A 39 -5.62 -3.71 -13.43
N ASP A 40 -5.97 -3.93 -12.17
CA ASP A 40 -5.37 -3.18 -11.07
C ASP A 40 -4.25 -4.02 -10.44
N PRO A 41 -3.01 -3.93 -10.96
CA PRO A 41 -1.90 -4.72 -10.44
C PRO A 41 -1.53 -4.31 -9.01
N VAL A 42 -1.73 -3.05 -8.63
CA VAL A 42 -1.22 -2.53 -7.35
C VAL A 42 -2.12 -2.98 -6.21
N ALA A 43 -3.44 -2.75 -6.31
CA ALA A 43 -4.36 -3.17 -5.25
C ALA A 43 -4.35 -4.70 -5.07
N ASN A 44 -4.25 -5.46 -6.17
CA ASN A 44 -4.10 -6.92 -6.12
C ASN A 44 -2.81 -7.33 -5.38
N GLN A 45 -1.69 -6.70 -5.70
CA GLN A 45 -0.40 -7.01 -5.08
C GLN A 45 -0.36 -6.61 -3.61
N LEU A 46 -0.94 -5.46 -3.26
CA LEU A 46 -1.04 -5.01 -1.87
C LEU A 46 -1.87 -5.99 -1.03
N MET A 47 -2.90 -6.60 -1.60
CA MET A 47 -3.77 -7.56 -0.92
C MET A 47 -3.34 -9.03 -1.05
N ALA A 48 -2.20 -9.31 -1.68
CA ALA A 48 -1.70 -10.67 -1.81
C ALA A 48 -1.21 -11.22 -0.45
N LEU A 49 -1.83 -12.32 0.00
CA LEU A 49 -1.40 -13.08 1.17
C LEU A 49 -0.39 -14.14 0.74
N GLU A 50 0.70 -14.26 1.48
CA GLU A 50 1.73 -15.26 1.20
C GLU A 50 1.42 -16.59 1.91
N PRO A 51 1.89 -17.73 1.39
CA PRO A 51 1.58 -19.06 1.96
C PRO A 51 2.01 -19.27 3.41
N TRP A 52 2.97 -18.49 3.90
CA TRP A 52 3.48 -18.57 5.27
C TRP A 52 2.80 -17.57 6.22
N PHE A 53 1.77 -16.85 5.76
CA PHE A 53 1.00 -16.00 6.64
C PHE A 53 0.07 -16.85 7.50
N GLU A 54 0.12 -16.61 8.80
CA GLU A 54 -0.82 -17.15 9.78
C GLU A 54 -2.25 -16.71 9.46
N ALA A 55 -3.22 -17.63 9.56
CA ALA A 55 -4.59 -17.42 9.07
C ALA A 55 -5.29 -16.23 9.76
N ASP A 56 -5.09 -16.05 11.07
CA ASP A 56 -5.76 -15.01 11.85
C ASP A 56 -5.02 -13.67 11.87
N THR A 57 -3.71 -13.68 11.58
CA THR A 57 -2.83 -12.50 11.67
C THR A 57 -2.33 -12.00 10.33
N GLY A 58 -2.55 -12.70 9.22
CA GLY A 58 -2.18 -12.23 7.86
C GLY A 58 -2.76 -10.85 7.51
N ARG A 59 -3.89 -10.48 8.12
CA ARG A 59 -4.47 -9.12 8.03
C ARG A 59 -3.55 -8.02 8.58
N LEU A 60 -2.71 -8.30 9.57
CA LEU A 60 -1.73 -7.33 10.09
C LEU A 60 -0.68 -6.99 9.04
N GLU A 61 -0.29 -7.96 8.21
CA GLU A 61 0.63 -7.74 7.09
C GLU A 61 0.02 -6.83 6.04
N LEU A 62 -1.28 -7.02 5.71
CA LEU A 62 -1.99 -6.13 4.80
C LEU A 62 -2.00 -4.68 5.30
N ILE A 63 -2.30 -4.48 6.59
CA ILE A 63 -2.29 -3.14 7.22
C ILE A 63 -0.89 -2.53 7.19
N ASN A 64 0.16 -3.30 7.54
CA ASN A 64 1.53 -2.80 7.52
C ASN A 64 2.00 -2.44 6.11
N ARG A 65 1.60 -3.22 5.10
CA ARG A 65 1.90 -2.94 3.70
C ARG A 65 1.24 -1.66 3.22
N LEU A 66 -0.01 -1.40 3.61
CA LEU A 66 -0.70 -0.15 3.32
C LEU A 66 -0.06 1.05 4.02
N LYS A 67 0.39 0.91 5.28
CA LYS A 67 1.16 1.96 5.97
C LYS A 67 2.47 2.29 5.24
N LEU A 68 3.18 1.26 4.77
CA LEU A 68 4.37 1.43 3.96
C LEU A 68 4.04 2.12 2.63
N TRP A 69 2.93 1.73 1.99
CA TRP A 69 2.46 2.34 0.75
C TRP A 69 2.20 3.84 0.91
N ARG A 70 1.45 4.25 1.94
CA ARG A 70 1.24 5.66 2.30
C ARG A 70 2.55 6.39 2.56
N TYR A 71 3.51 5.72 3.20
CA TYR A 71 4.81 6.32 3.46
C TYR A 71 5.63 6.57 2.19
N ILE A 72 5.64 5.63 1.24
CA ILE A 72 6.41 5.73 -0.01
C ILE A 72 5.78 6.74 -0.96
N THR A 73 4.46 6.65 -1.18
CA THR A 73 3.72 7.55 -2.08
C THR A 73 3.49 8.94 -1.48
N GLY A 74 3.56 9.06 -0.15
CA GLY A 74 3.27 10.31 0.54
C GLY A 74 1.78 10.67 0.61
N ASP A 75 0.88 9.82 0.08
CA ASP A 75 -0.57 9.99 0.17
C ASP A 75 -1.09 9.42 1.50
N PRO A 76 -1.58 10.26 2.43
CA PRO A 76 -2.10 9.79 3.71
C PRO A 76 -3.46 9.09 3.61
N LYS A 77 -4.20 9.26 2.50
CA LYS A 77 -5.54 8.68 2.33
C LYS A 77 -5.53 7.37 1.56
N ALA A 78 -4.43 7.05 0.88
CA ALA A 78 -4.32 5.81 0.12
C ALA A 78 -4.65 4.58 0.96
N ASP A 79 -5.70 3.87 0.59
CA ASP A 79 -6.17 2.66 1.27
C ASP A 79 -6.67 1.66 0.22
N VAL A 80 -6.79 0.39 0.57
CA VAL A 80 -7.41 -0.63 -0.28
C VAL A 80 -8.45 -1.35 0.56
N ASP A 81 -9.64 -1.59 0.01
CA ASP A 81 -10.75 -2.29 0.69
C ASP A 81 -11.10 -1.73 2.09
N TYR A 82 -10.79 -0.46 2.33
CA TYR A 82 -11.03 0.27 3.59
C TYR A 82 -10.33 -0.35 4.82
N TRP A 83 -9.16 -0.96 4.66
CA TRP A 83 -8.41 -1.58 5.76
C TRP A 83 -7.90 -0.58 6.80
N LEU A 84 -7.27 0.52 6.35
CA LEU A 84 -6.75 1.55 7.25
C LEU A 84 -7.85 2.48 7.73
N THR A 85 -8.75 2.93 6.85
CA THR A 85 -9.87 3.82 7.20
C THR A 85 -10.76 3.20 8.29
N ARG A 86 -10.97 1.88 8.27
CA ARG A 86 -11.73 1.15 9.31
C ARG A 86 -11.02 1.13 10.66
N VAL A 87 -9.69 1.04 10.67
CA VAL A 87 -8.88 0.98 11.91
C VAL A 87 -8.70 2.38 12.50
N GLU A 88 -8.50 3.37 11.64
CA GLU A 88 -8.28 4.77 12.03
C GLU A 88 -9.57 5.46 12.50
N ASN A 89 -10.73 4.80 12.34
CA ASN A 89 -12.02 5.29 12.81
C ASN A 89 -12.30 6.72 12.34
N GLU A 90 -12.00 7.03 11.07
CA GLU A 90 -12.51 8.23 10.41
C GLU A 90 -14.02 8.07 10.16
N TRP A 91 -14.80 8.09 11.25
CA TRP A 91 -16.25 8.22 11.20
C TRP A 91 -16.55 9.63 10.71
N GLY A 92 -16.76 9.75 9.39
CA GLY A 92 -17.24 10.94 8.68
C GLY A 92 -17.18 12.25 9.46
N LEU A 93 -16.05 12.95 9.35
CA LEU A 93 -16.04 14.38 9.58
C LEU A 93 -16.14 15.08 8.21
N PRO A 94 -17.05 16.08 8.07
CA PRO A 94 -17.27 16.80 6.83
C PRO A 94 -16.03 17.56 6.34
#